data_AF-A0A3S0AW27-F1
#
_entry.id   AF-A0A3S0AW27-F1
#
_cell.length_a   1.000
_cell.length_b   1.000
_cell.length_c   1.000
_cell.angle_alpha   90.00
_cell.angle_beta   90.00
_cell.angle_gamma   90.00
#
_symmetry.space_group_name_H-M   'P 1'
#
loop_
_entity.id
_entity.type
_entity.pdbx_description
1 polymer ?
#
loop_
_entity_poly.entity_id
_entity_poly.type
_entity_poly.pdbx_seq_one_letter_code
_entity_poly.pdbx_strand_id
1 'polypeptide(L)'
;MSNWIDYFSNVRGHQIKKTMYEVLKERYSQNESIINRLSVSLQTDEDIKQFYKLITDVYEISYMKAVDDHKEQLKKAGYEAKIVPPKD
;
A
#
# COMPACT_ATOMS: atom_id res chain seq x y z
N MET A 1 32.41 -5.11 11.03
CA MET A 1 31.37 -6.00 11.60
C MET A 1 30.31 -5.16 12.33
N SER A 2 29.59 -4.25 11.65
CA SER A 2 28.51 -3.44 12.25
C SER A 2 27.11 -3.81 11.75
N ASN A 3 26.99 -4.52 10.62
CA ASN A 3 25.71 -4.71 9.93
C ASN A 3 24.69 -5.61 10.65
N TRP A 4 25.10 -6.45 11.60
CA TRP A 4 24.18 -7.33 12.33
C TRP A 4 23.51 -6.64 13.52
N ILE A 5 24.20 -5.71 14.19
CA ILE A 5 23.64 -4.96 15.33
C ILE A 5 22.59 -3.95 14.84
N ASP A 6 22.79 -3.37 13.66
CA ASP A 6 21.83 -2.46 13.02
C ASP A 6 20.54 -3.17 12.54
N TYR A 7 20.60 -4.48 12.26
CA TYR A 7 19.44 -5.25 11.82
C TYR A 7 18.48 -5.61 12.97
N PHE A 8 19.01 -5.74 14.20
CA PHE A 8 18.21 -6.00 15.41
C PHE A 8 17.77 -4.73 16.14
N SER A 9 18.36 -3.57 15.84
CA SER A 9 18.02 -2.30 16.50
C SER A 9 16.76 -1.62 15.94
N ASN A 10 16.24 -2.05 14.78
CA ASN A 10 15.07 -1.44 14.14
C ASN A 10 13.92 -2.42 13.89
N VAL A 11 13.30 -2.90 14.98
CA VAL A 11 12.07 -3.73 14.97
C VAL A 11 10.96 -3.07 14.13
N ARG A 12 10.87 -1.74 14.16
CA ARG A 12 9.90 -0.92 13.44
C ARG A 12 10.09 -0.94 11.93
N GLY A 13 11.34 -0.77 11.49
CA GLY A 13 11.71 -0.85 10.09
C GLY A 13 11.42 -2.22 9.50
N HIS A 14 11.61 -3.29 10.28
CA HIS A 14 11.21 -4.63 9.85
C HIS A 14 9.70 -4.75 9.65
N GLN A 15 8.90 -4.18 10.56
CA GLN A 15 7.43 -4.16 10.42
C GLN A 15 6.99 -3.44 9.13
N ILE A 16 7.56 -2.27 8.82
CA ILE A 16 7.25 -1.55 7.58
C ILE A 16 7.58 -2.41 6.36
N LYS A 17 8.78 -2.99 6.31
CA LYS A 17 9.20 -3.85 5.18
C LYS A 17 8.26 -5.04 4.99
N LYS A 18 7.89 -5.72 6.08
CA LYS A 18 6.95 -6.84 6.04
C LYS A 18 5.58 -6.43 5.50
N THR A 19 4.99 -5.35 6.03
CA THR A 19 3.69 -4.85 5.56
C THR A 19 3.75 -4.48 4.08
N MET A 20 4.79 -3.76 3.66
CA MET A 20 4.95 -3.36 2.26
C MET A 20 5.15 -4.56 1.34
N TYR A 21 5.81 -5.63 1.80
CA TYR A 21 5.94 -6.89 1.07
C TYR A 21 4.58 -7.56 0.86
N GLU A 22 3.75 -7.61 1.89
CA GLU A 22 2.40 -8.20 1.82
C GLU A 22 1.47 -7.42 0.86
N VAL A 23 1.58 -6.08 0.86
CA VAL A 23 0.75 -5.21 -0.01
C VAL A 23 1.23 -5.22 -1.47
N LEU A 24 2.54 -5.06 -1.70
CA LEU A 24 3.08 -4.93 -3.06
C LEU A 24 3.35 -6.27 -3.75
N LYS A 25 3.50 -7.35 -2.97
CA LYS A 25 3.79 -8.71 -3.46
C LYS A 25 4.96 -8.71 -4.45
N GLU A 26 4.73 -9.14 -5.69
CA GLU A 26 5.74 -9.22 -6.75
C GLU A 26 6.40 -7.87 -7.07
N ARG A 27 5.68 -6.75 -6.87
CA ARG A 27 6.19 -5.40 -7.09
C ARG A 27 7.04 -4.86 -5.94
N TYR A 28 7.17 -5.60 -4.83
CA TYR A 28 7.98 -5.17 -3.69
C TYR A 28 9.44 -4.94 -4.10
N SER A 29 10.02 -5.89 -4.85
CA SER A 29 11.43 -5.86 -5.27
C SER A 29 11.78 -4.58 -6.05
N GLN A 30 10.86 -4.10 -6.89
CA GLN A 30 11.01 -2.87 -7.68
C GLN A 30 11.03 -1.61 -6.79
N ASN A 31 10.44 -1.69 -5.61
CA ASN A 31 10.29 -0.58 -4.67
C ASN A 31 11.15 -0.74 -3.41
N GLU A 32 11.96 -1.79 -3.32
CA GLU A 32 12.69 -2.16 -2.11
C GLU A 32 13.63 -1.03 -1.64
N SER A 33 14.29 -0.34 -2.58
CA SER A 33 15.20 0.76 -2.21
C SER A 33 14.48 1.90 -1.49
N ILE A 34 13.27 2.29 -1.92
CA ILE A 34 12.53 3.38 -1.27
C ILE A 34 11.91 2.91 0.05
N ILE A 35 11.42 1.66 0.09
CA ILE A 35 10.88 1.04 1.31
C ILE A 35 11.96 0.96 2.38
N ASN A 36 13.18 0.58 2.02
CA ASN A 36 14.32 0.56 2.93
C ASN A 36 14.61 1.95 3.53
N ARG A 37 14.55 3.02 2.73
CA ARG A 37 14.72 4.39 3.22
C ARG A 37 13.60 4.78 4.19
N LEU A 38 12.35 4.53 3.82
CA LEU A 38 11.19 4.80 4.67
C LEU A 38 11.27 4.05 6.01
N SER A 39 11.72 2.80 5.98
CA SER A 39 11.87 1.96 7.18
C SER A 39 12.90 2.50 8.19
N VAL A 40 13.84 3.33 7.74
CA VAL A 40 14.84 3.99 8.60
C VAL A 40 14.36 5.37 9.05
N SER A 41 13.58 6.07 8.21
CA SER A 41 13.09 7.42 8.49
C SER A 41 11.91 7.46 9.46
N LEU A 42 11.05 6.45 9.48
CA LEU A 42 9.89 6.38 10.37
C LEU A 42 10.34 5.81 11.73
N GLN A 43 10.51 6.69 12.72
CA GLN A 43 11.16 6.35 13.99
C GLN A 43 10.18 6.08 15.13
N THR A 44 8.98 6.67 15.08
CA THR A 44 7.96 6.54 16.13
C THR A 44 6.79 5.66 15.71
N ASP A 45 6.06 5.11 16.69
CA ASP A 45 4.86 4.31 16.42
C ASP A 45 3.75 5.16 15.79
N GLU A 46 3.70 6.46 16.11
CA GLU A 46 2.77 7.40 15.50
C GLU A 46 3.12 7.65 14.02
N ASP A 47 4.40 7.80 13.68
CA ASP A 47 4.83 7.94 12.27
C ASP A 47 4.41 6.72 11.43
N ILE A 48 4.57 5.51 11.98
CA ILE A 48 4.19 4.26 11.32
C ILE A 48 2.68 4.20 11.11
N LYS A 49 1.90 4.57 12.14
CA LYS A 49 0.44 4.60 12.08
C LYS A 49 -0.06 5.61 11.05
N GLN A 50 0.51 6.81 11.03
CA GLN A 50 0.16 7.84 10.05
C GLN A 50 0.55 7.42 8.63
N PHE A 51 1.72 6.77 8.47
CA PHE A 51 2.15 6.23 7.19
C PHE A 51 1.20 5.14 6.67
N TYR A 52 0.79 4.19 7.52
CA TYR A 52 -0.18 3.18 7.12
C TYR A 52 -1.54 3.78 6.79
N LYS A 53 -2.01 4.76 7.57
CA LYS A 53 -3.23 5.49 7.24
C LYS A 53 -3.12 6.15 5.86
N LEU A 54 -2.01 6.83 5.57
CA LEU A 54 -1.78 7.45 4.28
C LEU A 54 -1.85 6.43 3.13
N ILE A 55 -1.21 5.27 3.28
CA ILE A 55 -1.26 4.21 2.26
C ILE A 55 -2.69 3.72 2.03
N THR A 56 -3.43 3.47 3.11
CA THR A 56 -4.83 3.02 3.03
C THR A 56 -5.70 4.07 2.33
N ASP A 57 -5.59 5.34 2.72
CA ASP A 57 -6.35 6.44 2.12
C ASP A 57 -6.03 6.55 0.61
N VAL A 58 -4.76 6.45 0.21
CA VAL A 58 -4.35 6.46 -1.20
C VAL A 58 -4.93 5.28 -1.97
N TYR A 59 -4.91 4.08 -1.37
CA TYR A 59 -5.46 2.88 -1.98
C TYR A 59 -6.96 2.99 -2.20
N GLU A 60 -7.71 3.39 -1.18
CA GLU A 60 -9.17 3.56 -1.24
C GLU A 60 -9.58 4.59 -2.29
N ILE A 61 -8.94 5.77 -2.29
CA ILE A 61 -9.22 6.83 -3.27
C ILE A 61 -8.92 6.34 -4.69
N SER A 62 -7.77 5.69 -4.90
CA SER A 62 -7.37 5.21 -6.22
C SER A 62 -8.29 4.10 -6.73
N TYR A 63 -8.72 3.21 -5.84
CA TYR A 63 -9.67 2.15 -6.17
C TYR A 63 -11.02 2.72 -6.59
N MET A 64 -11.59 3.62 -5.79
CA MET A 64 -12.88 4.26 -6.10
C MET A 64 -12.82 5.03 -7.41
N LYS A 65 -11.73 5.77 -7.63
CA LYS A 65 -11.47 6.45 -8.90
C LYS A 65 -11.45 5.46 -10.08
N ALA A 66 -10.71 4.36 -9.97
CA ALA A 66 -10.63 3.37 -11.04
C ALA A 66 -12.01 2.76 -11.38
N VAL A 67 -12.81 2.47 -10.34
CA VAL A 67 -14.20 1.98 -10.49
C VAL A 67 -15.06 3.01 -11.22
N ASP A 68 -15.00 4.28 -10.84
CA ASP A 68 -15.82 5.32 -11.46
C ASP A 68 -15.36 5.65 -12.88
N ASP A 69 -14.04 5.70 -13.13
CA ASP A 69 -13.47 5.87 -14.46
C ASP A 69 -13.93 4.71 -15.39
N HIS A 70 -14.02 3.47 -14.89
CA HIS A 70 -14.54 2.33 -15.65
C HIS A 70 -16.05 2.41 -15.91
N LYS A 71 -16.86 2.82 -14.91
CA LYS A 71 -18.30 3.05 -15.11
C LYS A 71 -18.54 4.11 -16.18
N GLU A 72 -17.76 5.19 -16.18
CA GLU A 72 -17.88 6.26 -17.18
C GLU A 72 -17.56 5.74 -18.58
N GLN A 73 -16.51 4.93 -18.74
CA GLN A 73 -16.17 4.31 -20.03
C GLN A 73 -17.27 3.37 -20.53
N LEU A 74 -17.83 2.53 -19.65
CA LEU A 74 -18.95 1.65 -20.01
C LEU A 74 -20.19 2.44 -20.43
N LYS A 75 -20.50 3.52 -19.70
CA LYS A 75 -21.60 4.43 -20.04
C LYS A 75 -21.41 5.07 -21.42
N LYS A 76 -20.20 5.51 -21.75
CA LYS A 76 -19.85 6.04 -23.08
C LYS A 76 -20.04 5.00 -24.20
N ALA A 77 -19.83 3.73 -23.89
CA ALA A 77 -20.08 2.62 -24.80
C ALA A 77 -21.56 2.16 -24.84
N GLY A 78 -22.47 2.81 -24.10
CA GLY A 78 -23.89 2.49 -24.06
C GLY A 78 -24.29 1.44 -23.02
N TYR A 79 -23.38 1.03 -22.13
CA TYR A 79 -23.62 0.04 -21.08
C TYR A 79 -23.83 0.72 -19.71
N GLU A 80 -24.81 0.25 -18.94
CA GLU A 80 -25.02 0.68 -17.55
C GLU A 80 -24.47 -0.39 -16.58
N ALA A 81 -23.42 -0.07 -15.83
CA ALA A 81 -22.84 -0.97 -14.85
C ALA A 81 -23.42 -0.74 -13.45
N LYS A 82 -23.96 -1.79 -12.84
CA LYS A 82 -24.47 -1.79 -11.45
C LYS A 82 -23.72 -2.83 -10.62
N ILE A 83 -23.29 -2.43 -9.43
CA ILE A 83 -22.75 -3.36 -8.44
C ILE A 83 -23.95 -4.09 -7.84
N VAL A 84 -24.02 -5.40 -8.07
CA VAL A 84 -25.06 -6.27 -7.51
C VAL A 84 -24.41 -7.22 -6.51
N PRO A 85 -25.01 -7.45 -5.33
CA PRO A 85 -24.53 -8.47 -4.40
C PRO A 85 -24.60 -9.87 -5.05
N PRO A 86 -23.78 -10.83 -4.59
CA PRO A 86 -23.89 -12.22 -5.03
C PRO A 86 -25.31 -12.74 -4.80
N LYS A 87 -25.83 -13.51 -5.75
CA LYS A 87 -27.04 -14.29 -5.51
C LYS A 87 -26.61 -15.57 -4.80
N ASP A 88 -27.04 -15.71 -3.55
CA ASP A 88 -26.92 -16.96 -2.78
C ASP A 88 -27.64 -18.12 -3.48
#